data_AF-A0A178AVU7-F1
#
_entry.id   AF-A0A178AVU7-F1
#
_cell.length_a   1.000
_cell.length_b   1.000
_cell.length_c   1.000
_cell.angle_alpha   90.00
_cell.angle_beta   90.00
_cell.angle_gamma   90.00
#
_symmetry.space_group_name_H-M   'P 1'
#
loop_
_entity.id
_entity.type
_entity.pdbx_description
1 polymer ?
#
loop_
_entity_poly.entity_id
_entity_poly.type
_entity_poly.pdbx_seq_one_letter_code
_entity_poly.pdbx_strand_id
1 'polypeptide(L)'
;MSEKELDCITRALNLPRCFLLDFASRKNIPLRLKRQKAQNSTGLVWQSPPLQDAFMTITLNFEKSTNTTCAYLGFQSSESERKDELPATPGDQLLTLLSLCMAKADDPMLLPALASGLWVDFLQHGNHRRAMALRGIQADIGLMGPYLSQSRLIPRGRPTGMVKQLIDLNSIHGKIVLEHAYLTNGVFEFLTDLFPSTQEALAAFRAIRATQLQQSGQQLATSLQDEELEDYVKHMRIRAQAELQHRDRMLSRMNVYFQVLYSLMQQEVARETKRDSSAMKGIALLTMVFLPATAIATIISPFVKLDAHDTHLIMAPQFYVFWAVSAPVTIVVLILWIAWLQRAEIARIVYKTR
;
A
#
# COMPACT_ATOMS: atom_id res chain seq x y z
N MET A 1 -18.33 -19.52 14.29
CA MET A 1 -19.66 -19.84 14.82
C MET A 1 -20.38 -20.77 13.86
N SER A 2 -20.95 -21.85 14.36
CA SER A 2 -21.82 -22.74 13.59
C SER A 2 -23.19 -22.08 13.37
N GLU A 3 -23.85 -22.38 12.24
CA GLU A 3 -25.19 -21.85 11.90
C GLU A 3 -26.22 -22.14 13.02
N LYS A 4 -26.07 -23.26 13.74
CA LYS A 4 -26.92 -23.64 14.88
C LYS A 4 -26.73 -22.74 16.11
N GLU A 5 -25.53 -22.25 16.37
CA GLU A 5 -25.24 -21.32 17.48
C GLU A 5 -25.82 -19.95 17.18
N LEU A 6 -25.69 -19.51 15.92
CA LEU A 6 -26.26 -18.28 15.39
C LEU A 6 -27.80 -18.27 15.56
N ASP A 7 -28.43 -19.41 15.27
CA ASP A 7 -29.88 -19.62 15.37
C ASP A 7 -30.39 -19.63 16.82
N CYS A 8 -29.55 -20.08 17.76
CA CYS A 8 -29.85 -20.05 19.19
C CYS A 8 -29.78 -18.62 19.75
N ILE A 9 -28.77 -17.86 19.33
CA ILE A 9 -28.58 -16.46 19.75
C ILE A 9 -29.67 -15.55 19.16
N THR A 10 -30.07 -15.75 17.90
CA THR A 10 -31.17 -14.98 17.29
C THR A 10 -32.49 -15.19 18.04
N ARG A 11 -32.78 -16.43 18.44
CA ARG A 11 -33.98 -16.74 19.24
C ARG A 11 -33.90 -16.18 20.66
N ALA A 12 -32.72 -16.22 21.28
CA ALA A 12 -32.52 -15.71 22.64
C ALA A 12 -32.62 -14.17 22.73
N LEU A 13 -32.12 -13.45 21.72
CA LEU A 13 -32.07 -11.98 21.69
C LEU A 13 -33.21 -11.34 20.89
N ASN A 14 -34.13 -12.17 20.36
CA ASN A 14 -35.22 -11.76 19.47
C ASN A 14 -34.75 -10.85 18.30
N LEU A 15 -33.57 -11.15 17.75
CA LEU A 15 -32.94 -10.39 16.67
C LEU A 15 -33.36 -10.97 15.30
N PRO A 16 -33.54 -10.14 14.26
CA PRO A 16 -33.73 -10.63 12.89
C PRO A 16 -32.54 -11.47 12.40
N ARG A 17 -32.81 -12.66 11.83
CA ARG A 17 -31.79 -13.62 11.35
C ARG A 17 -30.78 -13.03 10.35
N CYS A 18 -31.21 -12.06 9.54
CA CYS A 18 -30.32 -11.39 8.60
C CYS A 18 -29.15 -10.66 9.29
N PHE A 19 -29.34 -10.13 10.50
CA PHE A 19 -28.28 -9.37 11.18
C PHE A 19 -27.13 -10.22 11.66
N LEU A 20 -27.39 -11.43 12.12
CA LEU A 20 -26.32 -12.34 12.54
C LEU A 20 -25.57 -12.94 11.34
N LEU A 21 -26.25 -13.11 10.21
CA LEU A 21 -25.61 -13.49 8.94
C LEU A 21 -24.71 -12.36 8.42
N ASP A 22 -25.20 -11.12 8.46
CA ASP A 22 -24.41 -9.96 8.05
C ASP A 22 -23.19 -9.76 8.98
N PHE A 23 -23.37 -9.97 10.30
CA PHE A 23 -22.27 -10.02 11.28
C PHE A 23 -21.19 -11.04 10.90
N ALA A 24 -21.60 -12.28 10.60
CA ALA A 24 -20.67 -13.34 10.18
C ALA A 24 -19.93 -12.99 8.88
N SER A 25 -20.56 -12.20 8.00
CA SER A 25 -19.98 -11.79 6.72
C SER A 25 -18.93 -10.67 6.81
N ARG A 26 -18.78 -10.01 7.97
CA ARG A 26 -17.89 -8.85 8.20
C ARG A 26 -18.07 -7.71 7.20
N LYS A 27 -19.25 -7.58 6.60
CA LYS A 27 -19.56 -6.49 5.68
C LYS A 27 -20.02 -5.26 6.47
N ASN A 28 -19.64 -4.09 6.01
CA ASN A 28 -20.16 -2.85 6.59
C ASN A 28 -21.68 -2.78 6.45
N ILE A 29 -22.34 -2.47 7.57
CA ILE A 29 -23.78 -2.22 7.60
C ILE A 29 -23.95 -0.79 8.09
N PRO A 30 -24.35 0.15 7.20
CA PRO A 30 -24.63 1.52 7.62
C PRO A 30 -25.69 1.53 8.72
N LEU A 31 -25.69 2.59 9.54
CA LEU A 31 -26.66 2.74 10.61
C LEU A 31 -28.08 2.70 10.02
N ARG A 32 -28.87 1.71 10.44
CA ARG A 32 -30.25 1.52 9.97
C ARG A 32 -31.21 1.48 11.13
N LEU A 33 -32.18 2.38 11.10
CA LEU A 33 -33.36 2.33 11.95
C LEU A 33 -34.47 1.56 11.21
N LYS A 34 -34.82 0.36 11.67
CA LYS A 34 -35.93 -0.42 11.12
C LYS A 34 -37.08 -0.47 12.10
N ARG A 35 -38.26 -0.02 11.65
CA ARG A 35 -39.52 -0.16 12.40
C ARG A 35 -40.35 -1.29 11.79
N GLN A 36 -40.47 -2.41 12.49
CA GLN A 36 -41.16 -3.58 11.99
C GLN A 36 -42.64 -3.53 12.43
N LYS A 37 -43.51 -3.07 11.52
CA LYS A 37 -44.95 -2.89 11.78
C LYS A 37 -45.66 -4.17 12.25
N ALA A 38 -45.21 -5.34 11.80
CA ALA A 38 -45.83 -6.63 12.13
C ALA A 38 -45.55 -7.13 13.56
N GLN A 39 -44.43 -6.73 14.17
CA GLN A 39 -44.01 -7.17 15.52
C GLN A 39 -43.96 -6.00 16.52
N ASN A 40 -44.34 -4.80 16.11
CA ASN A 40 -44.29 -3.58 16.95
C ASN A 40 -42.90 -3.33 17.56
N SER A 41 -41.85 -3.80 16.89
CA SER A 41 -40.45 -3.67 17.33
C SER A 41 -39.74 -2.57 16.54
N THR A 42 -38.82 -1.87 17.22
CA THR A 42 -37.94 -0.87 16.62
C THR A 42 -36.50 -1.30 16.85
N GLY A 43 -35.80 -1.60 15.76
CA GLY A 43 -34.42 -2.04 15.77
C GLY A 43 -33.47 -0.98 15.23
N LEU A 44 -32.32 -0.85 15.86
CA LEU A 44 -31.17 -0.11 15.40
C LEU A 44 -30.04 -1.10 15.14
N VAL A 45 -29.44 -1.04 13.95
CA VAL A 45 -28.28 -1.87 13.61
C VAL A 45 -27.19 -1.02 13.00
N TRP A 46 -25.97 -1.31 13.42
CA TRP A 46 -24.75 -0.67 12.96
C TRP A 46 -23.62 -1.67 12.95
N GLN A 47 -22.86 -1.71 11.85
CA GLN A 47 -21.60 -2.42 11.80
C GLN A 47 -20.56 -1.48 11.22
N SER A 48 -19.40 -1.42 11.85
CA SER A 48 -18.33 -0.53 11.43
C SER A 48 -17.76 -0.95 10.06
N PRO A 49 -17.26 0.00 9.26
CA PRO A 49 -16.44 -0.30 8.10
C PRO A 49 -15.26 -1.21 8.46
N PRO A 50 -14.89 -2.22 7.64
CA PRO A 50 -13.79 -3.11 7.93
C PRO A 50 -12.47 -2.36 7.75
N LEU A 51 -11.85 -2.01 8.87
CA LEU A 51 -10.50 -1.46 8.89
C LEU A 51 -9.54 -2.54 9.35
N GLN A 52 -8.81 -3.12 8.40
CA GLN A 52 -7.89 -4.24 8.66
C GLN A 52 -8.65 -5.45 9.25
N ASP A 53 -8.30 -5.87 10.46
CA ASP A 53 -8.98 -6.96 11.18
C ASP A 53 -10.02 -6.46 12.18
N ALA A 54 -10.02 -5.16 12.49
CA ALA A 54 -10.91 -4.59 13.49
C ALA A 54 -12.33 -4.41 12.92
N PHE A 55 -13.31 -4.83 13.71
CA PHE A 55 -14.72 -4.55 13.47
C PHE A 55 -15.46 -4.33 14.79
N MET A 56 -16.56 -3.60 14.71
CA MET A 56 -17.48 -3.35 15.80
C MET A 56 -18.91 -3.46 15.28
N THR A 57 -19.80 -4.02 16.07
CA THR A 57 -21.21 -4.22 15.71
C THR A 57 -22.08 -3.88 16.89
N ILE A 58 -23.10 -3.07 16.62
CA ILE A 58 -24.10 -2.66 17.59
C ILE A 58 -25.46 -3.04 17.03
N THR A 59 -26.24 -3.73 17.84
CA THR A 59 -27.65 -3.97 17.57
C THR A 59 -28.45 -3.63 18.83
N LEU A 60 -29.48 -2.81 18.68
CA LEU A 60 -30.45 -2.51 19.72
C LEU A 60 -31.83 -2.88 19.17
N ASN A 61 -32.64 -3.59 19.93
CA ASN A 61 -34.01 -3.91 19.55
C ASN A 61 -34.93 -3.60 20.73
N PHE A 62 -35.91 -2.75 20.48
CA PHE A 62 -36.95 -2.43 21.45
C PHE A 62 -38.27 -3.06 21.02
N GLU A 63 -38.82 -3.92 21.86
CA GLU A 63 -40.09 -4.59 21.61
C GLU A 63 -41.21 -3.96 22.46
N LYS A 64 -42.21 -3.36 21.78
CA LYS A 64 -43.27 -2.60 22.46
C LYS A 64 -44.26 -3.49 23.23
N SER A 65 -44.46 -4.73 22.81
CA SER A 65 -45.40 -5.68 23.43
C SER A 65 -44.93 -6.13 24.82
N THR A 66 -43.63 -6.34 24.98
CA THR A 66 -43.00 -6.81 26.23
C THR A 66 -42.34 -5.69 27.03
N ASN A 67 -42.20 -4.49 26.42
CA ASN A 67 -41.47 -3.36 26.98
C ASN A 67 -40.01 -3.70 27.34
N THR A 68 -39.39 -4.59 26.57
CA THR A 68 -38.00 -5.03 26.78
C THR A 68 -37.08 -4.44 25.71
N THR A 69 -35.93 -3.94 26.14
CA THR A 69 -34.84 -3.52 25.25
C THR A 69 -33.76 -4.60 25.27
N CYS A 70 -33.49 -5.20 24.12
CA CYS A 70 -32.37 -6.13 23.95
C CYS A 70 -31.25 -5.44 23.18
N ALA A 71 -30.01 -5.62 23.63
CA ALA A 71 -28.84 -5.03 23.01
C ALA A 71 -27.77 -6.11 22.80
N TYR A 72 -27.07 -6.05 21.68
CA TYR A 72 -25.87 -6.82 21.43
C TYR A 72 -24.78 -5.92 20.87
N LEU A 73 -23.64 -5.94 21.56
CA LEU A 73 -22.43 -5.23 21.20
C LEU A 73 -21.33 -6.28 20.98
N GLY A 74 -20.84 -6.37 19.75
CA GLY A 74 -19.74 -7.25 19.38
C GLY A 74 -18.54 -6.43 18.92
N PHE A 75 -17.36 -6.71 19.45
CA PHE A 75 -16.10 -6.13 19.00
C PHE A 75 -14.96 -7.11 19.24
N GLN A 76 -13.85 -6.91 18.53
CA GLN A 76 -12.63 -7.66 18.79
C GLN A 76 -11.92 -7.05 20.02
N SER A 77 -11.83 -7.80 21.12
CA SER A 77 -10.99 -7.43 22.26
C SER A 77 -9.56 -7.97 22.07
N SER A 78 -8.57 -7.22 22.51
CA SER A 78 -7.16 -7.63 22.46
C SER A 78 -6.87 -8.55 23.65
N GLU A 79 -7.20 -9.84 23.55
CA GLU A 79 -6.75 -10.88 24.50
C GLU A 79 -5.27 -11.26 24.30
N SER A 80 -4.38 -10.27 24.13
CA SER A 80 -2.93 -10.53 24.12
C SER A 80 -2.36 -10.26 25.51
N GLU A 81 -1.76 -11.28 26.14
CA GLU A 81 -1.16 -11.24 27.49
C GLU A 81 -0.02 -10.21 27.65
N ARG A 82 0.41 -9.53 26.59
CA ARG A 82 1.32 -8.37 26.63
C ARG A 82 0.53 -7.05 26.56
N LYS A 83 0.11 -6.57 27.74
CA LYS A 83 -0.56 -5.27 27.93
C LYS A 83 0.28 -4.04 27.54
N ASP A 84 1.58 -4.20 27.27
CA ASP A 84 2.50 -3.07 27.12
C ASP A 84 2.76 -2.63 25.66
N GLU A 85 2.31 -3.37 24.63
CA GLU A 85 2.70 -3.09 23.23
C GLU A 85 1.55 -2.80 22.25
N LEU A 86 0.30 -3.22 22.51
CA LEU A 86 -0.82 -2.97 21.60
C LEU A 86 -1.68 -1.78 22.05
N PRO A 87 -2.07 -0.88 21.12
CA PRO A 87 -3.02 0.19 21.43
C PRO A 87 -4.36 -0.43 21.84
N ALA A 88 -5.03 0.17 22.82
CA ALA A 88 -6.37 -0.25 23.24
C ALA A 88 -7.29 -0.41 22.03
N THR A 89 -7.99 -1.55 21.93
CA THR A 89 -8.90 -1.78 20.81
C THR A 89 -10.05 -0.76 20.85
N PRO A 90 -10.69 -0.46 19.71
CA PRO A 90 -11.83 0.46 19.69
C PRO A 90 -12.94 0.02 20.65
N GLY A 91 -13.10 -1.28 20.88
CA GLY A 91 -14.05 -1.83 21.83
C GLY A 91 -13.70 -1.56 23.30
N ASP A 92 -12.44 -1.74 23.68
CA ASP A 92 -11.99 -1.43 25.06
C ASP A 92 -12.12 0.07 25.35
N GLN A 93 -11.84 0.92 24.35
CA GLN A 93 -12.06 2.36 24.43
C GLN A 93 -13.54 2.70 24.55
N LEU A 94 -14.42 2.03 23.81
CA LEU A 94 -15.87 2.20 23.92
C LEU A 94 -16.37 1.87 25.33
N LEU A 95 -15.94 0.75 25.91
CA LEU A 95 -16.32 0.39 27.28
C LEU A 95 -15.87 1.44 28.30
N THR A 96 -14.66 1.98 28.12
CA THR A 96 -14.12 3.04 28.97
C THR A 96 -14.96 4.32 28.85
N LEU A 97 -15.29 4.75 27.62
CA LEU A 97 -16.13 5.93 27.38
C LEU A 97 -17.56 5.73 27.92
N LEU A 98 -18.13 4.54 27.76
CA LEU A 98 -19.44 4.22 28.30
C LEU A 98 -19.44 4.31 29.83
N SER A 99 -18.40 3.82 30.51
CA SER A 99 -18.29 3.94 31.97
C SER A 99 -18.28 5.39 32.45
N LEU A 100 -17.71 6.31 31.66
CA LEU A 100 -17.70 7.75 31.92
C LEU A 100 -19.05 8.42 31.60
N CYS A 101 -19.77 7.90 30.61
CA CYS A 101 -21.01 8.48 30.10
C CYS A 101 -22.29 7.81 30.62
N MET A 102 -22.21 6.92 31.62
CA MET A 102 -23.37 6.21 32.20
C MET A 102 -24.51 7.15 32.61
N ALA A 103 -24.19 8.36 33.10
CA ALA A 103 -25.18 9.37 33.50
C ALA A 103 -25.96 10.01 32.33
N LYS A 104 -25.50 9.84 31.08
CA LYS A 104 -26.13 10.34 29.85
C LYS A 104 -26.63 9.20 28.94
N ALA A 105 -26.68 7.96 29.43
CA ALA A 105 -26.99 6.76 28.63
C ALA A 105 -28.47 6.64 28.20
N ASP A 106 -29.29 7.65 28.47
CA ASP A 106 -30.72 7.66 28.14
C ASP A 106 -30.99 7.82 26.62
N ASP A 107 -30.01 8.30 25.86
CA ASP A 107 -30.13 8.49 24.41
C ASP A 107 -29.64 7.26 23.61
N PRO A 108 -30.50 6.58 22.83
CA PRO A 108 -30.08 5.45 22.01
C PRO A 108 -29.15 5.84 20.85
N MET A 109 -29.03 7.12 20.49
CA MET A 109 -28.08 7.62 19.49
C MET A 109 -26.68 7.91 20.07
N LEU A 110 -26.53 7.94 21.40
CA LEU A 110 -25.22 8.17 22.02
C LEU A 110 -24.23 7.05 21.67
N LEU A 111 -24.66 5.80 21.74
CA LEU A 111 -23.81 4.64 21.47
C LEU A 111 -23.32 4.59 20.01
N PRO A 112 -24.17 4.72 18.97
CA PRO A 112 -23.72 4.84 17.58
C PRO A 112 -22.82 6.07 17.32
N ALA A 113 -23.12 7.21 17.94
CA ALA A 113 -22.31 8.42 17.77
C ALA A 113 -20.90 8.21 18.33
N LEU A 114 -20.78 7.73 19.57
CA LEU A 114 -19.49 7.40 20.19
C LEU A 114 -18.73 6.34 19.39
N ALA A 115 -19.42 5.30 18.93
CA ALA A 115 -18.84 4.26 18.10
C ALA A 115 -18.28 4.81 16.77
N SER A 116 -19.01 5.73 16.12
CA SER A 116 -18.54 6.40 14.91
C SER A 116 -17.30 7.26 15.17
N GLY A 117 -17.24 7.99 16.29
CA GLY A 117 -16.10 8.82 16.67
C GLY A 117 -14.86 8.01 17.00
N LEU A 118 -15.01 6.90 17.74
CA LEU A 118 -13.93 5.94 17.99
C LEU A 118 -13.38 5.34 16.69
N TRP A 119 -14.26 5.10 15.71
CA TRP A 119 -13.84 4.60 14.41
C TRP A 119 -13.02 5.64 13.62
N VAL A 120 -13.33 6.94 13.78
CA VAL A 120 -12.49 8.03 13.25
C VAL A 120 -11.14 8.09 13.93
N ASP A 121 -11.10 7.98 15.26
CA ASP A 121 -9.84 8.00 15.99
C ASP A 121 -9.00 6.76 15.61
N PHE A 122 -9.59 5.59 15.43
CA PHE A 122 -8.90 4.39 14.95
C PHE A 122 -8.32 4.60 13.55
N LEU A 123 -9.08 5.22 12.64
CA LEU A 123 -8.61 5.59 11.31
C LEU A 123 -7.42 6.56 11.38
N GLN A 124 -7.50 7.59 12.22
CA GLN A 124 -6.44 8.58 12.41
C GLN A 124 -5.15 7.93 12.93
N HIS A 125 -5.24 7.08 13.95
CA HIS A 125 -4.08 6.36 14.48
C HIS A 125 -3.46 5.44 13.43
N GLY A 126 -4.28 4.73 12.66
CA GLY A 126 -3.84 3.90 11.54
C GLY A 126 -3.09 4.72 10.49
N ASN A 127 -3.65 5.84 10.06
CA ASN A 127 -3.02 6.77 9.11
C ASN A 127 -1.71 7.35 9.65
N HIS A 128 -1.68 7.76 10.92
CA HIS A 128 -0.49 8.31 11.55
C HIS A 128 0.68 7.30 11.58
N ARG A 129 0.39 6.04 11.96
CA ARG A 129 1.39 4.96 11.95
C ARG A 129 1.97 4.73 10.55
N ARG A 130 1.12 4.69 9.53
CA ARG A 130 1.53 4.53 8.13
C ARG A 130 2.33 5.73 7.63
N ALA A 131 1.97 6.94 8.04
CA ALA A 131 2.74 8.15 7.74
C ALA A 131 4.16 8.07 8.32
N MET A 132 4.33 7.50 9.51
CA MET A 132 5.64 7.27 10.12
C MET A 132 6.42 6.16 9.42
N ALA A 133 5.77 5.05 9.06
CA ALA A 133 6.38 3.98 8.27
C ALA A 133 6.90 4.52 6.92
N LEU A 134 6.10 5.37 6.27
CA LEU A 134 6.46 6.03 5.02
C LEU A 134 7.67 6.96 5.16
N ARG A 135 7.80 7.67 6.29
CA ARG A 135 9.01 8.45 6.61
C ARG A 135 10.24 7.57 6.80
N GLY A 136 10.07 6.39 7.42
CA GLY A 136 11.13 5.39 7.54
C GLY A 136 11.60 4.91 6.16
N ILE A 137 10.67 4.57 5.26
CA ILE A 137 10.96 4.20 3.88
C ILE A 137 11.68 5.35 3.14
N GLN A 138 11.25 6.59 3.34
CA GLN A 138 11.92 7.76 2.75
C GLN A 138 13.37 7.89 3.21
N ALA A 139 13.65 7.59 4.49
CA ALA A 139 15.00 7.57 5.02
C ALA A 139 15.82 6.43 4.40
N ASP A 140 15.25 5.22 4.28
CA ASP A 140 15.88 4.04 3.67
C ASP A 140 16.26 4.28 2.19
N ILE A 141 15.41 4.96 1.41
CA ILE A 141 15.69 5.27 0.00
C ILE A 141 16.78 6.35 -0.14
N GLY A 142 17.08 7.12 0.94
CA GLY A 142 18.09 8.18 0.92
C GLY A 142 17.72 9.40 0.05
N LEU A 143 16.49 9.44 -0.48
CA LEU A 143 15.97 10.43 -1.45
C LEU A 143 16.01 11.87 -0.95
N MET A 144 16.07 12.08 0.37
CA MET A 144 16.10 13.40 0.98
C MET A 144 17.35 13.68 1.81
N GLY A 145 18.22 12.71 2.06
CA GLY A 145 19.48 12.93 2.78
C GLY A 145 20.33 14.05 2.16
N PRO A 146 20.52 14.08 0.83
CA PRO A 146 21.27 15.13 0.14
C PRO A 146 20.56 16.49 0.08
N TYR A 147 19.22 16.53 0.14
CA TYR A 147 18.43 17.75 -0.11
C TYR A 147 17.86 18.40 1.16
N LEU A 148 17.64 17.63 2.23
CA LEU A 148 17.24 18.13 3.56
C LEU A 148 18.43 18.36 4.48
N SER A 149 19.64 17.93 4.11
CA SER A 149 20.89 18.27 4.80
C SER A 149 21.28 19.72 4.53
N GLN A 150 20.46 20.66 5.00
CA GLN A 150 20.92 22.02 5.26
C GLN A 150 21.70 21.97 6.58
N SER A 151 23.03 22.14 6.47
CA SER A 151 23.97 22.34 7.58
C SER A 151 24.19 21.18 8.58
N ARG A 152 25.09 20.27 8.23
CA ARG A 152 26.22 19.98 9.12
C ARG A 152 27.50 20.17 8.33
N LEU A 153 28.21 21.24 8.65
CA LEU A 153 29.60 21.49 8.29
C LEU A 153 30.38 20.18 8.43
N ILE A 154 30.81 19.60 7.32
CA ILE A 154 31.75 18.49 7.31
C ILE A 154 33.10 19.09 7.75
N PRO A 155 33.65 18.75 8.93
CA PRO A 155 35.02 19.11 9.23
C PRO A 155 35.90 18.35 8.24
N ARG A 156 36.68 19.08 7.45
CA ARG A 156 37.75 18.53 6.61
C ARG A 156 38.63 17.61 7.46
N GLY A 157 38.56 16.31 7.22
CA GLY A 157 39.48 15.35 7.82
C GLY A 157 38.84 14.05 8.30
N ARG A 158 38.26 13.28 7.38
CA ARG A 158 38.24 11.80 7.42
C ARG A 158 37.65 11.30 6.10
N PRO A 159 38.34 10.41 5.35
CA PRO A 159 37.67 9.64 4.33
C PRO A 159 36.84 8.57 5.06
N THR A 160 35.67 8.95 5.57
CA THR A 160 34.66 7.97 5.92
C THR A 160 34.25 7.33 4.60
N GLY A 161 34.76 6.11 4.38
CA GLY A 161 34.29 5.24 3.32
C GLY A 161 32.77 5.28 3.34
N MET A 162 32.19 5.82 2.27
CA MET A 162 30.80 5.59 1.95
C MET A 162 30.68 4.07 1.76
N VAL A 163 30.39 3.36 2.85
CA VAL A 163 29.63 2.13 2.77
C VAL A 163 28.33 2.59 2.13
N LYS A 164 28.30 2.52 0.80
CA LYS A 164 27.10 2.54 0.00
C LYS A 164 26.37 1.28 0.42
N GLN A 165 25.70 1.34 1.58
CA GLN A 165 24.89 0.26 2.10
C GLN A 165 24.00 -0.12 0.93
N LEU A 166 24.17 -1.34 0.44
CA LEU A 166 23.49 -1.82 -0.76
C LEU A 166 22.01 -1.74 -0.42
N ILE A 167 21.34 -0.68 -0.88
CA ILE A 167 19.92 -0.47 -0.61
C ILE A 167 19.24 -1.70 -1.20
N ASP A 168 18.58 -2.50 -0.37
CA ASP A 168 17.83 -3.65 -0.84
C ASP A 168 16.51 -3.14 -1.43
N LEU A 169 16.54 -2.86 -2.74
CA LEU A 169 15.38 -2.34 -3.47
C LEU A 169 14.17 -3.29 -3.38
N ASN A 170 14.39 -4.61 -3.24
CA ASN A 170 13.31 -5.59 -3.14
C ASN A 170 12.59 -5.49 -1.78
N SER A 171 13.36 -5.37 -0.69
CA SER A 171 12.79 -5.15 0.65
C SER A 171 11.99 -3.85 0.71
N ILE A 172 12.52 -2.76 0.12
CA ILE A 172 11.81 -1.48 0.04
C ILE A 172 10.54 -1.60 -0.81
N HIS A 173 10.60 -2.26 -1.96
CA HIS A 173 9.43 -2.50 -2.80
C HIS A 173 8.32 -3.19 -2.00
N GLY A 174 8.65 -4.29 -1.29
CA GLY A 174 7.71 -5.02 -0.45
C GLY A 174 7.07 -4.16 0.64
N LYS A 175 7.87 -3.34 1.34
CA LYS A 175 7.36 -2.39 2.35
C LYS A 175 6.39 -1.37 1.74
N ILE A 176 6.70 -0.79 0.59
CA ILE A 176 5.81 0.20 -0.05
C ILE A 176 4.51 -0.46 -0.50
N VAL A 177 4.57 -1.65 -1.11
CA VAL A 177 3.37 -2.39 -1.55
C VAL A 177 2.47 -2.73 -0.37
N LEU A 178 3.04 -3.16 0.75
CA LEU A 178 2.30 -3.45 1.98
C LEU A 178 1.57 -2.21 2.48
N GLU A 179 2.28 -1.10 2.65
CA GLU A 179 1.71 0.16 3.13
C GLU A 179 0.65 0.72 2.15
N HIS A 180 0.89 0.57 0.84
CA HIS A 180 -0.08 0.96 -0.18
C HIS A 180 -1.38 0.14 -0.07
N ALA A 181 -1.29 -1.19 0.05
CA ALA A 181 -2.46 -2.06 0.21
C ALA A 181 -3.28 -1.67 1.45
N TYR A 182 -2.59 -1.35 2.55
CA TYR A 182 -3.21 -0.88 3.78
C TYR A 182 -3.93 0.46 3.63
N LEU A 183 -3.37 1.40 2.87
CA LEU A 183 -4.00 2.69 2.59
C LEU A 183 -5.18 2.55 1.62
N THR A 184 -5.19 1.57 0.72
CA THR A 184 -6.28 1.38 -0.26
C THR A 184 -7.50 0.65 0.29
N ASN A 185 -7.35 -0.16 1.34
CA ASN A 185 -8.44 -1.02 1.85
C ASN A 185 -9.43 -0.28 2.78
N GLY A 186 -10.73 -0.48 2.55
CA GLY A 186 -11.79 -0.38 3.58
C GLY A 186 -12.19 1.00 4.09
N VAL A 187 -11.73 2.11 3.48
CA VAL A 187 -11.96 3.46 4.03
C VAL A 187 -13.06 4.26 3.31
N PHE A 188 -13.39 3.91 2.07
CA PHE A 188 -14.40 4.63 1.28
C PHE A 188 -15.77 4.67 1.97
N GLU A 189 -16.12 3.57 2.62
CA GLU A 189 -17.37 3.33 3.34
C GLU A 189 -17.62 4.32 4.49
N PHE A 190 -16.59 5.01 5.00
CA PHE A 190 -16.76 6.03 6.03
C PHE A 190 -17.57 7.24 5.53
N LEU A 191 -17.22 7.79 4.38
CA LEU A 191 -17.88 9.00 3.86
C LEU A 191 -19.15 8.68 3.09
N THR A 192 -19.21 7.52 2.44
CA THR A 192 -20.40 7.15 1.67
C THR A 192 -21.49 6.54 2.52
N ASP A 193 -21.12 5.81 3.58
CA ASP A 193 -22.07 4.97 4.30
C ASP A 193 -22.16 5.38 5.78
N LEU A 194 -21.04 5.45 6.51
CA LEU A 194 -21.05 5.68 7.97
C LEU A 194 -21.63 7.04 8.36
N PHE A 195 -21.07 8.14 7.86
CA PHE A 195 -21.53 9.48 8.27
C PHE A 195 -22.92 9.84 7.72
N PRO A 196 -23.25 9.59 6.44
CA PRO A 196 -24.59 9.84 5.94
C PRO A 196 -25.66 9.06 6.72
N SER A 197 -25.42 7.77 7.00
CA SER A 197 -26.38 6.96 7.76
C SER A 197 -26.53 7.38 9.21
N THR A 198 -25.43 7.78 9.87
CA THR A 198 -25.49 8.33 11.25
C THR A 198 -26.26 9.65 11.30
N GLN A 199 -26.06 10.54 10.33
CA GLN A 199 -26.78 11.82 10.24
C GLN A 199 -28.26 11.61 9.93
N GLU A 200 -28.60 10.72 8.98
CA GLU A 200 -29.98 10.39 8.63
C GLU A 200 -30.73 9.74 9.81
N ALA A 201 -30.09 8.81 10.51
CA ALA A 201 -30.70 8.16 11.67
C ALA A 201 -30.91 9.15 12.83
N LEU A 202 -29.95 10.05 13.08
CA LEU A 202 -30.06 11.10 14.09
C LEU A 202 -31.24 12.04 13.77
N ALA A 203 -31.35 12.48 12.50
CA ALA A 203 -32.46 13.32 12.06
C ALA A 203 -33.83 12.60 12.18
N ALA A 204 -33.89 11.33 11.78
CA ALA A 204 -35.10 10.53 11.90
C ALA A 204 -35.52 10.33 13.37
N PHE A 205 -34.55 10.08 14.25
CA PHE A 205 -34.81 9.87 15.67
C PHE A 205 -35.30 11.16 16.35
N ARG A 206 -34.73 12.32 16.00
CA ARG A 206 -35.24 13.61 16.46
C ARG A 206 -36.65 13.91 15.99
N ALA A 207 -37.00 13.60 14.74
CA ALA A 207 -38.36 13.77 14.25
C ALA A 207 -39.37 12.95 15.08
N ILE A 208 -39.00 11.71 15.43
CA ILE A 208 -39.81 10.84 16.29
C ILE A 208 -39.94 11.43 17.70
N ARG A 209 -38.82 11.85 18.29
CA ARG A 209 -38.76 12.41 19.65
C ARG A 209 -39.50 13.75 19.74
N ALA A 210 -39.38 14.63 18.74
CA ALA A 210 -40.11 15.90 18.68
C ALA A 210 -41.62 15.70 18.65
N THR A 211 -42.10 14.67 17.94
CA THR A 211 -43.52 14.29 17.90
C THR A 211 -44.02 13.83 19.28
N GLN A 212 -43.18 13.14 20.05
CA GLN A 212 -43.51 12.70 21.42
C GLN A 212 -43.46 13.85 22.43
N LEU A 213 -42.45 14.73 22.34
CA LEU A 213 -42.26 15.85 23.27
C LEU A 213 -43.32 16.95 23.13
N GLN A 214 -43.91 17.14 21.94
CA GLN A 214 -45.08 18.01 21.74
C GLN A 214 -46.27 17.61 22.62
N GLN A 215 -46.33 16.36 23.08
CA GLN A 215 -47.39 15.85 23.96
C GLN A 215 -47.03 15.94 25.46
N SER A 216 -45.78 16.24 25.82
CA SER A 216 -45.27 16.08 27.21
C SER A 216 -44.58 17.30 27.83
N GLY A 217 -44.44 18.43 27.13
CA GLY A 217 -44.07 19.74 27.72
C GLY A 217 -42.62 19.92 28.19
N GLN A 218 -41.74 18.92 28.01
CA GLN A 218 -40.35 18.93 28.50
C GLN A 218 -39.35 19.16 27.34
N GLN A 219 -39.39 20.36 26.73
CA GLN A 219 -38.74 20.64 25.44
C GLN A 219 -37.28 21.13 25.52
N LEU A 220 -36.89 21.90 26.55
CA LEU A 220 -35.64 22.69 26.50
C LEU A 220 -34.35 21.91 26.82
N ALA A 221 -34.38 20.96 27.75
CA ALA A 221 -33.19 20.17 28.10
C ALA A 221 -32.84 19.14 27.02
N THR A 222 -33.87 18.57 26.40
CA THR A 222 -33.75 17.55 25.34
C THR A 222 -33.26 18.16 24.02
N SER A 223 -33.62 19.42 23.72
CA SER A 223 -33.13 20.12 22.53
C SER A 223 -31.62 20.42 22.59
N LEU A 224 -31.09 20.75 23.78
CA LEU A 224 -29.65 21.02 23.95
C LEU A 224 -28.80 19.75 23.79
N GLN A 225 -29.25 18.61 24.34
CA GLN A 225 -28.57 17.32 24.16
C GLN A 225 -28.59 16.86 22.70
N ASP A 226 -29.72 17.06 22.01
CA ASP A 226 -29.83 16.77 20.59
C ASP A 226 -28.83 17.60 19.78
N GLU A 227 -28.69 18.91 20.06
CA GLU A 227 -27.76 19.81 19.37
C GLU A 227 -26.29 19.43 19.63
N GLU A 228 -25.89 19.16 20.88
CA GLU A 228 -24.55 18.67 21.24
C GLU A 228 -24.17 17.41 20.43
N LEU A 229 -25.11 16.47 20.28
CA LEU A 229 -24.89 15.22 19.56
C LEU A 229 -24.76 15.45 18.04
N GLU A 230 -25.47 16.43 17.47
CA GLU A 230 -25.26 16.82 16.07
C GLU A 230 -23.88 17.36 15.83
N ASP A 231 -23.47 18.28 16.69
CA ASP A 231 -22.22 18.99 16.54
C ASP A 231 -21.06 18.03 16.70
N TYR A 232 -21.19 17.05 17.60
CA TYR A 232 -20.25 15.93 17.70
C TYR A 232 -20.18 15.12 16.39
N VAL A 233 -21.31 14.65 15.85
CA VAL A 233 -21.33 13.84 14.61
C VAL A 233 -20.80 14.65 13.41
N LYS A 234 -21.18 15.93 13.29
CA LYS A 234 -20.66 16.86 12.27
C LYS A 234 -19.14 17.04 12.41
N HIS A 235 -18.65 17.25 13.62
CA HIS A 235 -17.23 17.40 13.88
C HIS A 235 -16.46 16.11 13.53
N MET A 236 -16.99 14.93 13.87
CA MET A 236 -16.38 13.64 13.49
C MET A 236 -16.35 13.44 11.97
N ARG A 237 -17.39 13.85 11.25
CA ARG A 237 -17.41 13.83 9.78
C ARG A 237 -16.30 14.71 9.19
N ILE A 238 -16.12 15.93 9.70
CA ILE A 238 -15.07 16.85 9.24
C ILE A 238 -13.67 16.23 9.50
N ARG A 239 -13.45 15.67 10.70
CA ARG A 239 -12.20 14.97 11.03
C ARG A 239 -11.94 13.79 10.10
N ALA A 240 -12.94 12.95 9.86
CA ALA A 240 -12.82 11.81 8.94
C ALA A 240 -12.49 12.24 7.51
N GLN A 241 -13.11 13.33 7.02
CA GLN A 241 -12.81 13.90 5.71
C GLN A 241 -11.37 14.41 5.63
N ALA A 242 -10.89 15.09 6.67
CA ALA A 242 -9.50 15.54 6.74
C ALA A 242 -8.50 14.37 6.71
N GLU A 243 -8.80 13.29 7.43
CA GLU A 243 -8.00 12.06 7.44
C GLU A 243 -7.97 11.35 6.08
N LEU A 244 -9.10 11.32 5.38
CA LEU A 244 -9.17 10.78 4.02
C LEU A 244 -8.37 11.61 3.02
N GLN A 245 -8.41 12.93 3.11
CA GLN A 245 -7.54 13.79 2.32
C GLN A 245 -6.06 13.60 2.68
N HIS A 246 -5.74 13.40 3.96
CA HIS A 246 -4.36 13.10 4.39
C HIS A 246 -3.87 11.80 3.76
N ARG A 247 -4.72 10.78 3.72
CA ARG A 247 -4.46 9.49 3.03
C ARG A 247 -4.21 9.68 1.53
N ASP A 248 -5.02 10.46 0.82
CA ASP A 248 -4.83 10.71 -0.61
C ASP A 248 -3.48 11.37 -0.90
N ARG A 249 -3.05 12.30 -0.03
CA ARG A 249 -1.71 12.89 -0.10
C ARG A 249 -0.62 11.84 0.13
N MET A 250 -0.82 10.88 1.04
CA MET A 250 0.12 9.79 1.26
C MET A 250 0.22 8.83 0.07
N LEU A 251 -0.91 8.47 -0.55
CA LEU A 251 -0.93 7.66 -1.77
C LEU A 251 -0.21 8.36 -2.93
N SER A 252 -0.43 9.66 -3.09
CA SER A 252 0.31 10.47 -4.07
C SER A 252 1.82 10.44 -3.83
N ARG A 253 2.25 10.58 -2.56
CA ARG A 253 3.67 10.45 -2.18
C ARG A 253 4.24 9.06 -2.46
N MET A 254 3.48 8.00 -2.18
CA MET A 254 3.89 6.63 -2.51
C MET A 254 4.09 6.42 -4.00
N ASN A 255 3.23 6.99 -4.85
CA ASN A 255 3.41 6.90 -6.30
C ASN A 255 4.74 7.53 -6.74
N VAL A 256 5.14 8.65 -6.14
CA VAL A 256 6.46 9.25 -6.37
C VAL A 256 7.58 8.31 -5.93
N TYR A 257 7.46 7.65 -4.77
CA TYR A 257 8.48 6.67 -4.34
C TYR A 257 8.57 5.46 -5.26
N PHE A 258 7.45 4.94 -5.77
CA PHE A 258 7.47 3.88 -6.78
C PHE A 258 8.20 4.32 -8.04
N GLN A 259 7.93 5.52 -8.55
CA GLN A 259 8.61 6.05 -9.74
C GLN A 259 10.12 6.14 -9.55
N VAL A 260 10.58 6.62 -8.38
CA VAL A 260 12.01 6.67 -8.09
C VAL A 260 12.60 5.27 -7.92
N LEU A 261 11.90 4.38 -7.22
CA LEU A 261 12.37 3.01 -7.04
C LEU A 261 12.54 2.30 -8.39
N TYR A 262 11.56 2.43 -9.27
CA TYR A 262 11.64 1.88 -10.63
C TYR A 262 12.80 2.51 -11.43
N SER A 263 13.03 3.82 -11.33
CA SER A 263 14.16 4.44 -12.05
C SER A 263 15.51 3.93 -11.55
N LEU A 264 15.66 3.68 -10.25
CA LEU A 264 16.86 3.07 -9.67
C LEU A 264 17.04 1.61 -10.13
N MET A 265 15.97 0.82 -10.16
CA MET A 265 16.02 -0.56 -10.70
C MET A 265 16.44 -0.56 -12.18
N GLN A 266 15.85 0.32 -12.98
CA GLN A 266 16.19 0.46 -14.40
C GLN A 266 17.63 0.92 -14.61
N GLN A 267 18.16 1.76 -13.72
CA GLN A 267 19.56 2.17 -13.76
C GLN A 267 20.51 1.00 -13.48
N GLU A 268 20.18 0.13 -12.52
CA GLU A 268 20.98 -1.05 -12.22
C GLU A 268 20.94 -2.05 -13.40
N VAL A 269 19.75 -2.29 -13.96
CA VAL A 269 19.59 -3.10 -15.17
C VAL A 269 20.38 -2.49 -16.33
N ALA A 270 20.32 -1.18 -16.55
CA ALA A 270 21.08 -0.51 -17.61
C ALA A 270 22.59 -0.62 -17.39
N ARG A 271 23.07 -0.58 -16.14
CA ARG A 271 24.47 -0.76 -15.79
C ARG A 271 24.94 -2.17 -16.11
N GLU A 272 24.15 -3.17 -15.72
CA GLU A 272 24.43 -4.58 -15.99
C GLU A 272 24.38 -4.88 -17.48
N THR A 273 23.37 -4.39 -18.20
CA THR A 273 23.28 -4.48 -19.67
C THR A 273 24.45 -3.77 -20.36
N LYS A 274 24.93 -2.63 -19.82
CA LYS A 274 26.12 -1.94 -20.36
C LYS A 274 27.38 -2.78 -20.15
N ARG A 275 27.50 -3.45 -19.00
CA ARG A 275 28.62 -4.37 -18.69
C ARG A 275 28.59 -5.58 -19.64
N ASP A 276 27.42 -6.18 -19.82
CA ASP A 276 27.21 -7.28 -20.77
C ASP A 276 27.51 -6.85 -22.22
N SER A 277 27.03 -5.67 -22.62
CA SER A 277 27.36 -5.08 -23.94
C SER A 277 28.86 -4.85 -24.12
N SER A 278 29.59 -4.50 -23.06
CA SER A 278 31.05 -4.35 -23.12
C SER A 278 31.73 -5.70 -23.33
N ALA A 279 31.26 -6.76 -22.66
CA ALA A 279 31.75 -8.12 -22.88
C ALA A 279 31.43 -8.61 -24.31
N MET A 280 30.22 -8.34 -24.80
CA MET A 280 29.79 -8.66 -26.16
C MET A 280 30.70 -8.00 -27.22
N LYS A 281 31.09 -6.74 -27.01
CA LYS A 281 32.06 -6.06 -27.88
C LYS A 281 33.42 -6.76 -27.89
N GLY A 282 33.87 -7.29 -26.75
CA GLY A 282 35.10 -8.08 -26.66
C GLY A 282 35.04 -9.39 -27.45
N ILE A 283 33.93 -10.13 -27.34
CA ILE A 283 33.72 -11.36 -28.12
C ILE A 283 33.66 -11.06 -29.61
N ALA A 284 32.93 -10.02 -30.01
CA ALA A 284 32.84 -9.60 -31.41
C ALA A 284 34.21 -9.20 -31.98
N LEU A 285 35.05 -8.53 -31.19
CA LEU A 285 36.42 -8.23 -31.59
C LEU A 285 37.23 -9.52 -31.81
N LEU A 286 37.10 -10.49 -30.91
CA LEU A 286 37.79 -11.78 -31.01
C LEU A 286 37.37 -12.56 -32.26
N THR A 287 36.08 -12.60 -32.57
CA THR A 287 35.58 -13.27 -33.79
C THR A 287 36.01 -12.54 -35.05
N MET A 288 36.06 -11.20 -35.05
CA MET A 288 36.57 -10.42 -36.19
C MET A 288 38.05 -10.68 -36.47
N VAL A 289 38.84 -11.06 -35.48
CA VAL A 289 40.26 -11.42 -35.66
C VAL A 289 40.43 -12.87 -36.11
N PHE A 290 39.74 -13.82 -35.46
CA PHE A 290 39.92 -15.24 -35.77
C PHE A 290 39.20 -15.70 -37.04
N LEU A 291 38.06 -15.13 -37.40
CA LEU A 291 37.27 -15.60 -38.54
C LEU A 291 37.98 -15.38 -39.89
N PRO A 292 38.63 -14.22 -40.16
CA PRO A 292 39.43 -14.06 -41.38
C PRO A 292 40.68 -14.95 -41.38
N ALA A 293 41.36 -15.07 -40.23
CA ALA A 293 42.56 -15.89 -40.11
C ALA A 293 42.27 -17.39 -40.38
N THR A 294 41.18 -17.91 -39.80
CA THR A 294 40.75 -19.31 -40.01
C THR A 294 40.27 -19.55 -41.44
N ALA A 295 39.54 -18.61 -42.06
CA ALA A 295 39.12 -18.72 -43.46
C ALA A 295 40.32 -18.80 -44.41
N ILE A 296 41.32 -17.92 -44.22
CA ILE A 296 42.53 -17.90 -45.03
C ILE A 296 43.40 -19.13 -44.78
N ALA A 297 43.52 -19.59 -43.54
CA ALA A 297 44.20 -20.86 -43.21
C ALA A 297 43.55 -22.05 -43.93
N THR A 298 42.21 -22.10 -43.99
CA THR A 298 41.47 -23.16 -44.69
C THR A 298 41.72 -23.12 -46.21
N ILE A 299 41.77 -21.92 -46.80
CA ILE A 299 42.03 -21.76 -48.24
C ILE A 299 43.48 -22.13 -48.60
N ILE A 300 44.45 -21.78 -47.75
CA ILE A 300 45.89 -22.01 -48.00
C ILE A 300 46.31 -23.44 -47.66
N SER A 301 45.62 -24.12 -46.74
CA SER A 301 45.96 -25.47 -46.24
C SER A 301 46.27 -26.50 -47.36
N PRO A 302 45.46 -26.63 -48.44
CA PRO A 302 45.76 -27.57 -49.53
C PRO A 302 47.00 -27.22 -50.37
N PHE A 303 47.49 -25.98 -50.30
CA PHE A 303 48.63 -25.50 -51.09
C PHE A 303 49.98 -25.61 -50.37
N VAL A 304 49.97 -25.96 -49.07
CA VAL A 304 51.19 -26.13 -48.26
C VAL A 304 51.59 -27.60 -48.26
N LYS A 305 52.77 -27.92 -48.84
CA LYS A 305 53.35 -29.27 -48.79
C LYS A 305 54.15 -29.43 -47.50
N LEU A 306 53.81 -30.42 -46.68
CA LEU A 306 54.68 -30.92 -45.61
C LEU A 306 55.44 -32.14 -46.13
N ASP A 307 56.77 -32.06 -46.19
CA ASP A 307 57.62 -33.21 -46.50
C ASP A 307 57.65 -34.16 -45.29
N ALA A 308 57.13 -35.38 -45.48
CA ALA A 308 56.97 -36.38 -44.42
C ALA A 308 58.20 -37.29 -44.25
N HIS A 309 59.39 -36.88 -44.73
CA HIS A 309 60.56 -37.76 -44.82
C HIS A 309 61.79 -37.35 -43.98
N ASP A 310 61.74 -36.26 -43.24
CA ASP A 310 62.84 -35.85 -42.37
C ASP A 310 62.41 -35.65 -40.91
N THR A 311 63.24 -36.13 -39.99
CA THR A 311 63.07 -36.06 -38.53
C THR A 311 63.28 -34.65 -37.96
N HIS A 312 63.11 -33.61 -38.79
CA HIS A 312 63.22 -32.21 -38.43
C HIS A 312 61.97 -31.47 -38.91
N LEU A 313 61.37 -30.68 -38.01
CA LEU A 313 60.16 -29.90 -38.27
C LEU A 313 60.51 -28.72 -39.21
N ILE A 314 60.59 -28.96 -40.52
CA ILE A 314 60.89 -27.92 -41.50
C ILE A 314 59.61 -27.11 -41.75
N MET A 315 59.57 -25.86 -41.27
CA MET A 315 58.50 -24.92 -41.65
C MET A 315 58.49 -24.75 -43.17
N ALA A 316 57.32 -24.95 -43.80
CA ALA A 316 57.18 -24.74 -45.23
C ALA A 316 57.64 -23.31 -45.62
N PRO A 317 58.43 -23.12 -46.69
CA PRO A 317 58.95 -21.80 -47.11
C PRO A 317 57.86 -20.74 -47.34
N GLN A 318 56.62 -21.19 -47.52
CA GLN A 318 55.44 -20.38 -47.82
C GLN A 318 54.70 -19.89 -46.56
N PHE A 319 55.20 -20.18 -45.35
CA PHE A 319 54.57 -19.74 -44.10
C PHE A 319 54.37 -18.22 -44.02
N TYR A 320 55.26 -17.44 -44.64
CA TYR A 320 55.13 -15.98 -44.72
C TYR A 320 53.90 -15.53 -45.52
N VAL A 321 53.42 -16.33 -46.49
CA VAL A 321 52.24 -16.02 -47.32
C VAL A 321 50.97 -15.95 -46.49
N PHE A 322 50.84 -16.78 -45.45
CA PHE A 322 49.73 -16.72 -44.51
C PHE A 322 49.65 -15.36 -43.82
N TRP A 323 50.77 -14.86 -43.29
CA TRP A 323 50.82 -13.55 -42.62
C TRP A 323 50.63 -12.39 -43.60
N ALA A 324 51.18 -12.50 -44.82
CA ALA A 324 51.05 -11.48 -45.86
C ALA A 324 49.61 -11.24 -46.31
N VAL A 325 48.72 -12.25 -46.23
CA VAL A 325 47.31 -12.14 -46.64
C VAL A 325 46.36 -11.97 -45.44
N SER A 326 46.58 -12.70 -44.34
CA SER A 326 45.67 -12.67 -43.19
C SER A 326 45.70 -11.35 -42.41
N ALA A 327 46.88 -10.75 -42.24
CA ALA A 327 47.02 -9.48 -41.54
C ALA A 327 46.26 -8.33 -42.23
N PRO A 328 46.43 -8.05 -43.54
CA PRO A 328 45.72 -6.96 -44.20
C PRO A 328 44.20 -7.18 -44.25
N VAL A 329 43.73 -8.42 -44.46
CA VAL A 329 42.29 -8.71 -44.45
C VAL A 329 41.69 -8.45 -43.08
N THR A 330 42.36 -8.87 -42.00
CA THR A 330 41.91 -8.60 -40.63
C THR A 330 41.88 -7.10 -40.33
N ILE A 331 42.89 -6.35 -40.79
CA ILE A 331 42.95 -4.88 -40.66
C ILE A 331 41.77 -4.23 -41.39
N VAL A 332 41.45 -4.66 -42.62
CA VAL A 332 40.32 -4.14 -43.39
C VAL A 332 38.98 -4.37 -42.67
N VAL A 333 38.76 -5.58 -42.14
CA VAL A 333 37.54 -5.91 -41.37
C VAL A 333 37.42 -5.03 -40.12
N LEU A 334 38.52 -4.81 -39.38
CA LEU A 334 38.52 -3.94 -38.21
C LEU A 334 38.26 -2.47 -38.57
N ILE A 335 38.87 -1.96 -39.65
CA ILE A 335 38.64 -0.58 -40.13
C ILE A 335 37.17 -0.38 -40.52
N LEU A 336 36.58 -1.34 -41.25
CA LEU A 336 35.17 -1.29 -41.63
C LEU A 336 34.25 -1.27 -40.40
N TRP A 337 34.56 -2.08 -39.38
CA TRP A 337 33.79 -2.09 -38.14
C TRP A 337 33.90 -0.77 -37.37
N ILE A 338 35.10 -0.22 -37.21
CA ILE A 338 35.31 1.09 -36.54
C ILE A 338 34.57 2.20 -37.28
N ALA A 339 34.67 2.22 -38.62
CA ALA A 339 33.97 3.20 -39.45
C ALA A 339 32.44 3.08 -39.31
N TRP A 340 31.91 1.86 -39.22
CA TRP A 340 30.49 1.63 -38.98
C TRP A 340 30.05 2.08 -37.58
N LEU A 341 30.86 1.80 -36.55
CA LEU A 341 30.59 2.21 -35.18
C LEU A 341 30.56 3.75 -35.05
N GLN A 342 31.53 4.43 -35.65
CA GLN A 342 31.62 5.90 -35.66
C GLN A 342 30.44 6.53 -36.42
N ARG A 343 30.05 5.97 -37.57
CA ARG A 343 28.85 6.43 -38.31
C ARG A 343 27.58 6.30 -37.48
N ALA A 344 27.40 5.19 -36.76
CA ALA A 344 26.24 4.98 -35.90
C ALA A 344 26.20 5.98 -34.72
N GLU A 345 27.36 6.37 -34.19
CA GLU A 345 27.46 7.34 -33.10
C GLU A 345 27.19 8.78 -33.57
N ILE A 346 27.73 9.17 -34.73
CA ILE A 346 27.47 10.48 -35.36
C ILE A 346 25.99 10.61 -35.75
N ALA A 347 25.37 9.57 -36.29
CA ALA A 347 23.95 9.58 -36.66
C ALA A 347 23.02 9.81 -35.44
N ARG A 348 23.37 9.28 -34.25
CA ARG A 348 22.60 9.52 -33.02
C ARG A 348 22.68 10.97 -32.55
N ILE A 349 23.84 11.62 -32.68
CA ILE A 349 24.03 13.02 -32.27
C ILE A 349 23.20 13.95 -33.18
N VAL A 350 23.22 13.70 -34.50
CA VAL A 350 22.46 14.49 -35.46
C VAL A 350 20.95 14.34 -35.25
N TYR A 351 20.45 13.14 -34.94
CA TYR A 351 19.01 12.90 -34.76
C TYR A 351 18.47 13.40 -33.40
N LYS A 352 19.30 13.54 -32.37
CA LYS A 352 18.89 14.08 -31.06
C LYS A 352 18.76 15.62 -31.04
N THR A 353 19.20 16.29 -32.09
CA THR A 353 19.25 17.77 -32.21
C THR A 353 18.14 18.32 -33.12
N ARG A 354 17.20 17.47 -33.55
CA ARG A 354 16.04 17.83 -34.37
C ARG A 354 14.79 17.31 -33.68
#